data_AF-A0A1B8J9A2-F1
#
_entry.id   AF-A0A1B8J9A2-F1
#
_cell.length_a   1.000
_cell.length_b   1.000
_cell.length_c   1.000
_cell.angle_alpha   90.00
_cell.angle_beta   90.00
_cell.angle_gamma   90.00
#
_symmetry.space_group_name_H-M   'P 1'
#
loop_
_entity.id
_entity.type
_entity.pdbx_description
1 polymer ?
#
loop_
_entity_poly.entity_id
_entity_poly.type
_entity_poly.pdbx_seq_one_letter_code
_entity_poly.pdbx_strand_id
1 'polypeptide(L)'
;MKNLANMGNADKKPKIAISIGDLNGVGLEIILRELKHTLSVCEPIFCAHKGVLYQALEILKMRARESSLSESGAPKSDVSESASPESASPESNLPKSSHIDFDEIKQLLDSLPERHFAPPAQKELRIKADSSIDKASGAYSFASFIKGVELAESHASALLTLPIHKAAWKEAGVAFAGHTEALRARYDKEAIMMLGCAQMFVALFSDHIALERVSACISVESYTRFLINFARAFSFTQALVLGFNPHCGDNGAIGGKEDELIQKALRNANEALGREAYAGIVAPDSAFAPHMRAKFRVFVAPYHDIGLAPLKALYFDESININLNLPINRVSVDHGVAFDIAYKGIAHTQSYRNALDFGIAESKTPLESKKSLDSKNAPESKKSLESKTSKTPSRQLILASTSPTRAEILRAHGIEFIQLESGFDEDSLQTSEPKSFVFQACQGKMDATLKRLRAENRLESALDSGVLVADSVISVGGVLQRKAKSAKEARNMLEFQSAKRISVITAMSYQSARGALQDMSACHLELDAFMLDDMLLYLDSGEWRGKAGCVMVEGFHRRYIRRRLGLESCARGLSIERLLAFWEIV
;
A
#
# COMPACT_ATOMS: atom_id res chain seq x y z
N MET A 1 -45.51 -6.61 15.25
CA MET A 1 -44.92 -5.28 15.55
C MET A 1 -43.77 -5.45 16.54
N LYS A 2 -42.54 -5.60 16.02
CA LYS A 2 -41.23 -5.38 16.68
C LYS A 2 -40.19 -6.07 15.79
N ASN A 3 -39.62 -5.30 14.86
CA ASN A 3 -38.27 -5.44 14.31
C ASN A 3 -38.13 -4.50 13.10
N LEU A 4 -38.19 -3.20 13.41
CA LEU A 4 -37.86 -2.06 12.54
C LEU A 4 -36.84 -1.18 13.29
N ALA A 5 -35.83 -1.79 13.91
CA ALA A 5 -34.85 -1.08 14.75
C ALA A 5 -33.42 -1.55 14.53
N ASN A 6 -33.06 -1.97 13.31
CA ASN A 6 -31.65 -2.22 12.96
C ASN A 6 -31.32 -1.89 11.49
N MET A 7 -31.81 -0.74 11.01
CA MET A 7 -31.37 -0.13 9.75
C MET A 7 -30.88 1.31 10.00
N GLY A 8 -29.81 1.46 10.80
CA GLY A 8 -29.36 2.77 11.27
C GLY A 8 -27.86 2.97 11.39
N ASN A 9 -27.01 2.28 10.61
CA ASN A 9 -25.57 2.52 10.69
C ASN A 9 -24.78 2.39 9.37
N ALA A 10 -25.43 2.68 8.24
CA ALA A 10 -24.73 3.07 7.02
C ALA A 10 -24.73 4.60 6.95
N ASP A 11 -23.59 5.23 6.63
CA ASP A 11 -23.38 6.68 6.33
C ASP A 11 -22.75 7.62 7.38
N LYS A 12 -22.25 7.17 8.54
CA LYS A 12 -21.47 8.08 9.41
C LYS A 12 -19.97 7.98 9.13
N LYS A 13 -19.36 9.07 8.63
CA LYS A 13 -17.91 9.19 8.43
C LYS A 13 -17.16 8.93 9.76
N PRO A 14 -16.02 8.23 9.74
CA PRO A 14 -15.23 7.99 10.95
C PRO A 14 -14.67 9.30 11.49
N LYS A 15 -14.61 9.43 12.82
CA LYS A 15 -14.01 10.59 13.48
C LYS A 15 -12.52 10.38 13.63
N ILE A 16 -11.71 11.31 13.11
CA ILE A 16 -10.24 11.21 13.18
C ILE A 16 -9.70 12.42 13.95
N ALA A 17 -9.00 12.18 15.06
CA ALA A 17 -8.31 13.23 15.78
C ALA A 17 -7.01 13.57 15.04
N ILE A 18 -6.77 14.85 14.78
CA ILE A 18 -5.60 15.33 14.04
C ILE A 18 -4.81 16.30 14.92
N SER A 19 -3.63 15.86 15.41
CA SER A 19 -2.72 16.76 16.13
C SER A 19 -1.84 17.51 15.14
N ILE A 20 -1.81 18.84 15.23
CA ILE A 20 -1.24 19.72 14.21
C ILE A 20 0.29 19.70 14.10
N GLY A 21 0.98 19.08 15.08
CA GLY A 21 2.44 19.08 15.13
C GLY A 21 3.00 20.44 15.51
N ASP A 22 4.27 20.68 15.16
CA ASP A 22 4.94 21.97 15.37
C ASP A 22 4.30 23.06 14.50
N LEU A 23 3.88 24.17 15.12
CA LEU A 23 3.22 25.28 14.42
C LEU A 23 4.14 25.91 13.38
N ASN A 24 5.46 25.87 13.56
CA ASN A 24 6.39 26.52 12.64
C ASN A 24 6.81 25.58 11.50
N GLY A 25 6.37 24.32 11.52
CA GLY A 25 6.65 23.32 10.48
C GLY A 25 5.57 23.23 9.39
N VAL A 26 5.73 22.24 8.49
CA VAL A 26 4.82 21.99 7.36
C VAL A 26 3.44 21.44 7.74
N GLY A 27 3.23 21.03 9.01
CA GLY A 27 2.03 20.28 9.41
C GLY A 27 0.71 21.01 9.08
N LEU A 28 0.63 22.30 9.39
CA LEU A 28 -0.54 23.13 9.09
C LEU A 28 -0.73 23.37 7.60
N GLU A 29 0.36 23.56 6.84
CA GLU A 29 0.30 23.65 5.38
C GLU A 29 -0.30 22.37 4.78
N ILE A 30 0.16 21.20 5.21
CA ILE A 30 -0.34 19.91 4.73
C ILE A 30 -1.83 19.74 5.06
N ILE A 31 -2.24 20.08 6.29
CA ILE A 31 -3.65 20.03 6.70
C ILE A 31 -4.52 20.91 5.78
N LEU A 32 -4.09 22.14 5.50
CA LEU A 32 -4.86 23.06 4.65
C LEU A 32 -4.95 22.58 3.21
N ARG A 33 -3.84 22.09 2.64
CA ARG A 33 -3.80 21.56 1.27
C ARG A 33 -4.66 20.30 1.11
N GLU A 34 -4.77 19.51 2.16
CA GLU A 34 -5.56 18.28 2.19
C GLU A 34 -6.94 18.43 2.83
N LEU A 35 -7.36 19.65 3.17
CA LEU A 35 -8.59 19.88 3.92
C LEU A 35 -9.82 19.35 3.19
N LYS A 36 -9.94 19.65 1.89
CA LYS A 36 -11.05 19.20 1.04
C LYS A 36 -11.16 17.68 1.00
N HIS A 37 -10.03 17.00 0.81
CA HIS A 37 -9.98 15.55 0.80
C HIS A 37 -10.28 14.97 2.19
N THR A 38 -9.67 15.53 3.24
CA THR A 38 -9.90 15.11 4.63
C THR A 38 -11.39 15.15 4.98
N LEU A 39 -12.08 16.24 4.63
CA LEU A 39 -13.52 16.40 4.84
C LEU A 39 -14.37 15.47 3.97
N SER A 40 -13.88 15.02 2.81
CA SER A 40 -14.61 14.09 1.95
C SER A 40 -14.61 12.67 2.49
N VAL A 41 -13.55 12.25 3.20
CA VAL A 41 -13.38 10.86 3.68
C VAL A 41 -13.64 10.64 5.17
N CYS A 42 -13.55 11.68 6.02
CA CYS A 42 -13.74 11.55 7.47
C CYS A 42 -14.43 12.78 8.12
N GLU A 43 -14.73 12.67 9.42
CA GLU A 43 -15.06 13.81 10.29
C GLU A 43 -13.79 14.18 11.10
N PRO A 44 -12.96 15.13 10.63
CA PRO A 44 -11.72 15.47 11.32
C PRO A 44 -11.98 16.31 12.57
N ILE A 45 -11.26 16.03 13.65
CA ILE A 45 -11.21 16.85 14.86
C ILE A 45 -9.78 17.40 14.99
N PHE A 46 -9.59 18.64 14.58
CA PHE A 46 -8.30 19.33 14.66
C PHE A 46 -8.01 19.70 16.12
N CYS A 47 -6.90 19.19 16.65
CA CYS A 47 -6.47 19.48 18.02
C CYS A 47 -5.77 20.83 18.08
N ALA A 48 -6.49 21.89 17.73
CA ALA A 48 -5.98 23.25 17.66
C ALA A 48 -7.12 24.28 17.75
N HIS A 49 -6.76 25.51 18.13
CA HIS A 49 -7.60 26.68 17.93
C HIS A 49 -7.83 26.90 16.44
N LYS A 50 -9.08 27.19 16.05
CA LYS A 50 -9.46 27.48 14.66
C LYS A 50 -8.62 28.62 14.06
N GLY A 51 -8.30 29.64 14.88
CA GLY A 51 -7.46 30.76 14.48
C GLY A 51 -6.06 30.38 14.00
N VAL A 52 -5.46 29.30 14.52
CA VAL A 52 -4.14 28.82 14.06
C VAL A 52 -4.19 28.37 12.59
N LEU A 53 -5.27 27.74 12.14
CA LEU A 53 -5.44 27.35 10.74
C LEU A 53 -5.62 28.57 9.83
N TYR A 54 -6.35 29.60 10.29
CA TYR A 54 -6.45 30.86 9.54
C TYR A 54 -5.11 31.59 9.45
N GLN A 55 -4.34 31.64 10.54
CA GLN A 55 -3.00 32.22 10.52
C GLN A 55 -2.10 31.50 9.50
N ALA A 56 -2.14 30.16 9.46
CA ALA A 56 -1.39 29.37 8.49
C ALA A 56 -1.82 29.67 7.04
N LEU A 57 -3.12 29.80 6.79
CA LEU A 57 -3.67 30.14 5.48
C LEU A 57 -3.21 31.52 5.00
N GLU A 58 -3.22 32.52 5.88
CA GLU A 58 -2.76 33.87 5.56
C GLU A 58 -1.25 33.91 5.30
N ILE A 59 -0.43 33.19 6.06
CA ILE A 59 1.02 33.10 5.81
C ILE A 59 1.30 32.48 4.44
N LEU A 60 0.61 31.39 4.08
CA LEU A 60 0.71 30.78 2.75
C LEU A 60 0.31 31.75 1.64
N LYS A 61 -0.80 32.49 1.83
CA LYS A 61 -1.30 33.47 0.86
C LYS A 61 -0.33 34.63 0.67
N MET A 62 0.28 35.12 1.76
CA MET A 62 1.31 36.18 1.71
C MET A 62 2.55 35.70 0.95
N ARG A 63 3.09 34.53 1.29
CA ARG A 63 4.31 34.00 0.65
C ARG A 63 4.10 33.64 -0.82
N ALA A 64 2.92 33.13 -1.20
CA ALA A 64 2.58 32.90 -2.61
C ALA A 64 2.60 34.20 -3.43
N ARG A 65 2.17 35.32 -2.85
CA ARG A 65 2.23 36.65 -3.49
C ARG A 65 3.67 37.15 -3.62
N GLU A 66 4.48 37.00 -2.58
CA GLU A 66 5.91 37.38 -2.60
C GLU A 66 6.68 36.64 -3.71
N SER A 67 6.46 35.33 -3.86
CA SER A 67 7.07 34.56 -4.94
C SER A 67 6.67 35.07 -6.33
N SER A 68 5.39 35.37 -6.55
CA SER A 68 4.90 35.90 -7.85
C SER A 68 5.46 37.29 -8.19
N LEU A 69 5.73 38.13 -7.19
CA LEU A 69 6.35 39.44 -7.36
C LEU A 69 7.85 39.32 -7.65
N SER A 70 8.53 38.31 -7.10
CA SER A 70 9.95 38.07 -7.34
C SER A 70 10.23 37.54 -8.76
N GLU A 71 9.34 36.72 -9.33
CA GLU A 71 9.46 36.21 -10.71
C GLU A 71 9.19 37.29 -11.78
N SER A 72 8.43 38.33 -11.45
CA SER A 72 8.11 39.44 -12.36
C SER A 72 9.12 40.61 -12.33
N GLY A 73 10.13 40.54 -11.45
CA GLY A 73 11.11 41.61 -11.23
C GLY A 73 12.52 41.38 -11.80
N ALA A 74 12.79 40.27 -12.50
CA ALA A 74 14.12 40.01 -13.05
C ALA A 74 14.35 40.81 -14.35
N PRO A 75 15.36 41.70 -14.43
CA PRO A 75 15.72 42.37 -15.68
C PRO A 75 16.31 41.35 -16.65
N LYS A 76 15.77 41.30 -17.88
CA LYS A 76 16.39 40.57 -19.00
C LYS A 76 17.72 41.24 -19.33
N SER A 77 18.83 40.69 -18.84
CA SER A 77 20.16 41.04 -19.31
C SER A 77 20.51 40.20 -20.53
N ASP A 78 20.59 40.85 -21.69
CA ASP A 78 21.26 40.34 -22.89
C ASP A 78 22.74 40.09 -22.58
N VAL A 79 23.21 38.84 -22.63
CA VAL A 79 24.63 38.54 -22.87
C VAL A 79 24.76 37.29 -23.76
N SER A 80 25.61 37.46 -24.75
CA SER A 80 26.03 36.62 -25.88
C SER A 80 26.63 35.24 -25.56
N GLU A 81 26.55 34.37 -26.56
CA GLU A 81 27.22 33.07 -26.70
C GLU A 81 28.72 33.08 -26.35
N SER A 82 29.17 32.11 -25.55
CA SER A 82 30.26 31.16 -25.88
C SER A 82 30.69 30.34 -24.65
N ALA A 83 30.74 29.01 -24.80
CA ALA A 83 31.62 28.02 -24.15
C ALA A 83 30.92 26.67 -23.81
N SER A 84 31.71 25.62 -23.95
CA SER A 84 31.44 24.19 -24.11
C SER A 84 30.92 23.44 -22.85
N PRO A 85 30.55 22.13 -22.95
CA PRO A 85 29.64 21.48 -22.02
C PRO A 85 30.36 20.71 -20.90
N GLU A 86 30.15 21.11 -19.64
CA GLU A 86 30.46 20.25 -18.48
C GLU A 86 29.39 20.39 -17.38
N SER A 87 28.91 19.22 -16.92
CA SER A 87 28.14 18.97 -15.69
C SER A 87 26.74 19.57 -15.57
N ALA A 88 25.77 18.98 -16.26
CA ALA A 88 24.37 19.07 -15.83
C ALA A 88 24.17 18.19 -14.59
N SER A 89 24.18 18.80 -13.40
CA SER A 89 23.51 18.24 -12.22
C SER A 89 22.04 17.97 -12.56
N PRO A 90 21.43 16.87 -12.11
CA PRO A 90 20.02 16.63 -12.39
C PRO A 90 19.20 17.68 -11.66
N GLU A 91 18.66 18.65 -12.42
CA GLU A 91 17.58 19.49 -11.95
C GLU A 91 16.45 18.56 -11.48
N SER A 92 16.19 18.65 -10.19
CA SER A 92 15.10 17.97 -9.50
C SER A 92 13.81 18.16 -10.28
N ASN A 93 13.20 17.05 -10.69
CA ASN A 93 11.77 16.97 -11.00
C ASN A 93 10.97 17.31 -9.74
N LEU A 94 10.91 18.59 -9.37
CA LEU A 94 9.97 19.09 -8.39
C LEU A 94 8.56 19.00 -9.02
N PRO A 95 7.59 18.33 -8.38
CA PRO A 95 6.23 18.29 -8.89
C PRO A 95 5.67 19.71 -9.00
N LYS A 96 5.03 20.02 -10.13
CA LYS A 96 4.24 21.25 -10.29
C LYS A 96 3.28 21.36 -9.12
N SER A 97 3.43 22.42 -8.30
CA SER A 97 2.61 22.63 -7.11
C SER A 97 1.13 22.57 -7.48
N SER A 98 0.35 21.73 -6.81
CA SER A 98 -1.10 21.87 -6.77
C SER A 98 -1.41 23.29 -6.28
N HIS A 99 -1.88 24.18 -7.15
CA HIS A 99 -2.26 25.53 -6.73
C HIS A 99 -3.28 25.43 -5.60
N ILE A 100 -2.97 26.04 -4.45
CA ILE A 100 -3.92 26.17 -3.34
C ILE A 100 -4.93 27.25 -3.74
N ASP A 101 -6.20 26.87 -3.85
CA ASP A 101 -7.29 27.85 -3.93
C ASP A 101 -7.58 28.38 -2.52
N PHE A 102 -6.96 29.52 -2.19
CA PHE A 102 -7.06 30.12 -0.85
C PHE A 102 -8.50 30.48 -0.46
N ASP A 103 -9.33 30.86 -1.42
CA ASP A 103 -10.69 31.29 -1.14
C ASP A 103 -11.60 30.06 -0.92
N GLU A 104 -11.39 28.97 -1.68
CA GLU A 104 -12.03 27.68 -1.41
C GLU A 104 -11.67 27.16 -0.01
N ILE A 105 -10.38 27.14 0.36
CA ILE A 105 -9.94 26.67 1.69
C ILE A 105 -10.52 27.54 2.80
N LYS A 106 -10.55 28.87 2.61
CA LYS A 106 -11.16 29.78 3.58
C LYS A 106 -12.66 29.48 3.74
N GLN A 107 -13.39 29.29 2.64
CA GLN A 107 -14.81 28.97 2.67
C GLN A 107 -15.08 27.64 3.40
N LEU A 108 -14.23 26.63 3.18
CA LEU A 108 -14.29 25.37 3.91
C LEU A 108 -14.10 25.60 5.41
N LEU A 109 -13.05 26.32 5.83
CA LEU A 109 -12.82 26.64 7.24
C LEU A 109 -13.98 27.42 7.87
N ASP A 110 -14.53 28.42 7.17
CA ASP A 110 -15.67 29.21 7.63
C ASP A 110 -16.90 28.31 7.86
N SER A 111 -17.10 27.32 6.98
CA SER A 111 -18.23 26.38 7.05
C SER A 111 -18.11 25.32 8.15
N LEU A 112 -16.91 25.08 8.70
CA LEU A 112 -16.69 24.06 9.72
C LEU A 112 -17.28 24.47 11.08
N PRO A 113 -18.20 23.66 11.66
CA PRO A 113 -18.71 23.89 13.01
C PRO A 113 -17.62 23.72 14.07
N GLU A 114 -17.78 24.38 15.22
CA GLU A 114 -16.83 24.35 16.35
C GLU A 114 -16.46 22.94 16.82
N ARG A 115 -17.35 21.95 16.66
CA ARG A 115 -17.07 20.55 17.01
C ARG A 115 -15.88 19.92 16.27
N HIS A 116 -15.44 20.51 15.15
CA HIS A 116 -14.25 20.08 14.41
C HIS A 116 -12.94 20.62 15.04
N PHE A 117 -13.03 21.46 16.06
CA PHE A 117 -11.88 22.06 16.72
C PHE A 117 -11.89 21.68 18.21
N ALA A 118 -10.82 21.03 18.64
CA ALA A 118 -10.57 20.67 20.03
C ALA A 118 -9.28 21.37 20.48
N PRO A 119 -9.34 22.68 20.80
CA PRO A 119 -8.15 23.42 21.18
C PRO A 119 -7.50 22.81 22.45
N PRO A 120 -6.16 22.77 22.51
CA PRO A 120 -5.47 22.45 23.76
C PRO A 120 -5.67 23.58 24.79
N ALA A 121 -5.36 23.32 26.07
CA ALA A 121 -5.57 24.28 27.16
C ALA A 121 -4.70 25.56 27.05
N GLN A 122 -3.60 25.49 26.29
CA GLN A 122 -2.70 26.60 26.00
C GLN A 122 -3.44 27.66 25.20
N LYS A 123 -3.11 28.94 25.40
CA LYS A 123 -3.68 30.02 24.59
C LYS A 123 -3.31 29.85 23.12
N GLU A 124 -4.15 30.42 22.25
CA GLU A 124 -3.82 30.55 20.83
C GLU A 124 -2.46 31.26 20.67
N LEU A 125 -1.58 30.65 19.87
CA LEU A 125 -0.24 31.16 19.60
C LEU A 125 -0.18 31.76 18.20
N ARG A 126 0.77 32.69 18.03
CA ARG A 126 1.12 33.24 16.72
C ARG A 126 2.17 32.35 16.05
N ILE A 127 1.92 31.94 14.82
CA ILE A 127 2.91 31.21 14.00
C ILE A 127 4.09 32.14 13.72
N LYS A 128 5.32 31.66 13.88
CA LYS A 128 6.51 32.45 13.52
C LYS A 128 6.77 32.34 12.02
N ALA A 129 6.81 33.51 11.36
CA ALA A 129 6.99 33.58 9.91
C ALA A 129 8.41 33.22 9.44
N ASP A 130 9.38 33.08 10.34
CA ASP A 130 10.74 32.60 10.03
C ASP A 130 10.85 31.06 10.07
N SER A 131 9.78 30.36 10.44
CA SER A 131 9.71 28.90 10.54
C SER A 131 10.81 28.31 11.45
N SER A 132 11.18 28.98 12.55
CA SER A 132 12.25 28.54 13.44
C SER A 132 11.79 27.70 14.64
N ILE A 133 12.74 27.01 15.29
CA ILE A 133 12.50 26.30 16.55
C ILE A 133 11.98 27.30 17.59
N ASP A 134 10.90 26.93 18.27
CA ASP A 134 10.29 27.79 19.28
C ASP A 134 9.72 27.00 20.46
N LYS A 135 10.05 27.45 21.68
CA LYS A 135 9.55 26.90 22.93
C LYS A 135 8.02 26.89 23.02
N ALA A 136 7.35 27.97 22.63
CA ALA A 136 5.88 28.05 22.73
C ALA A 136 5.22 27.10 21.72
N SER A 137 5.75 27.02 20.50
CA SER A 137 5.35 26.02 19.50
C SER A 137 5.54 24.59 20.01
N GLY A 138 6.69 24.31 20.66
CA GLY A 138 6.96 23.03 21.31
C GLY A 138 5.91 22.67 22.38
N ALA A 139 5.58 23.61 23.26
CA ALA A 139 4.57 23.41 24.30
C ALA A 139 3.16 23.17 23.71
N TYR A 140 2.78 23.93 22.68
CA TYR A 140 1.48 23.80 22.04
C TYR A 140 1.37 22.50 21.25
N SER A 141 2.40 22.13 20.49
CA SER A 141 2.40 20.88 19.71
C SER A 141 2.29 19.64 20.59
N PHE A 142 2.97 19.62 21.75
CA PHE A 142 2.81 18.58 22.74
C PHE A 142 1.38 18.52 23.28
N ALA A 143 0.79 19.67 23.62
CA ALA A 143 -0.57 19.71 24.14
C ALA A 143 -1.63 19.34 23.09
N SER A 144 -1.43 19.75 21.84
CA SER A 144 -2.23 19.32 20.68
C SER A 144 -2.18 17.80 20.52
N PHE A 145 -1.00 17.19 20.66
CA PHE A 145 -0.84 15.74 20.67
C PHE A 145 -1.58 15.07 21.83
N ILE A 146 -1.41 15.55 23.08
CA ILE A 146 -2.13 15.01 24.25
C ILE A 146 -3.65 15.11 24.05
N LYS A 147 -4.14 16.22 23.49
CA LYS A 147 -5.56 16.39 23.19
C LYS A 147 -6.05 15.36 22.16
N GLY A 148 -5.24 15.09 21.13
CA GLY A 148 -5.51 14.04 20.16
C GLY A 148 -5.56 12.64 20.78
N VAL A 149 -4.69 12.37 21.76
CA VAL A 149 -4.70 11.11 22.51
C VAL A 149 -6.00 10.97 23.33
N GLU A 150 -6.38 11.98 24.09
CA GLU A 150 -7.65 12.00 24.87
C GLU A 150 -8.87 11.74 23.96
N LEU A 151 -8.87 12.34 22.77
CA LEU A 151 -9.95 12.13 21.79
C LEU A 151 -9.96 10.70 21.26
N ALA A 152 -8.80 10.12 20.93
CA ALA A 152 -8.70 8.75 20.44
C ALA A 152 -9.06 7.70 21.50
N GLU A 153 -8.90 8.00 22.78
CA GLU A 153 -9.34 7.15 23.89
C GLU A 153 -10.86 7.16 24.09
N SER A 154 -11.55 8.19 23.60
CA SER A 154 -12.95 8.45 23.97
C SER A 154 -13.91 8.50 22.78
N HIS A 155 -13.66 9.35 21.78
CA HIS A 155 -14.63 9.72 20.75
C HIS A 155 -14.14 9.59 19.31
N ALA A 156 -12.82 9.57 19.09
CA ALA A 156 -12.20 9.44 17.78
C ALA A 156 -11.74 8.01 17.54
N SER A 157 -11.90 7.53 16.31
CA SER A 157 -11.57 6.16 15.94
C SER A 157 -10.08 5.95 15.66
N ALA A 158 -9.35 7.03 15.39
CA ALA A 158 -7.90 7.04 15.25
C ALA A 158 -7.32 8.43 15.55
N LEU A 159 -6.02 8.46 15.86
CA LEU A 159 -5.19 9.66 15.98
C LEU A 159 -4.20 9.72 14.82
N LEU A 160 -4.28 10.78 14.02
CA LEU A 160 -3.28 11.16 13.02
C LEU A 160 -2.40 12.28 13.59
N THR A 161 -1.09 12.02 13.70
CA THR A 161 -0.15 13.03 14.20
C THR A 161 0.70 13.62 13.09
N LEU A 162 0.76 14.95 13.02
CA LEU A 162 1.75 15.68 12.22
C LEU A 162 3.10 15.80 12.96
N PRO A 163 4.20 16.12 12.26
CA PRO A 163 5.54 16.09 12.82
C PRO A 163 5.74 17.11 13.95
N ILE A 164 6.57 16.73 14.93
CA ILE A 164 7.01 17.61 16.02
C ILE A 164 8.53 17.82 15.96
N HIS A 165 9.01 18.92 16.52
CA HIS A 165 10.44 19.15 16.67
C HIS A 165 10.90 18.78 18.08
N LYS A 166 11.75 17.73 18.19
CA LYS A 166 12.20 17.20 19.49
C LYS A 166 12.91 18.25 20.36
N ALA A 167 13.70 19.14 19.76
CA ALA A 167 14.36 20.21 20.49
C ALA A 167 13.36 21.27 21.01
N ALA A 168 12.28 21.55 20.26
CA ALA A 168 11.24 22.47 20.71
C ALA A 168 10.49 21.90 21.92
N TRP A 169 10.19 20.60 21.90
CA TRP A 169 9.64 19.88 23.07
C TRP A 169 10.57 19.97 24.28
N LYS A 170 11.87 19.73 24.08
CA LYS A 170 12.88 19.85 25.14
C LYS A 170 12.95 21.27 25.73
N GLU A 171 12.97 22.31 24.89
CA GLU A 171 12.95 23.71 25.31
C GLU A 171 11.66 24.08 26.07
N ALA A 172 10.54 23.44 25.71
CA ALA A 172 9.26 23.55 26.39
C ALA A 172 9.20 22.81 27.74
N GLY A 173 10.23 22.05 28.10
CA GLY A 173 10.26 21.24 29.32
C GLY A 173 9.43 19.96 29.24
N VAL A 174 9.13 19.48 28.02
CA VAL A 174 8.46 18.19 27.82
C VAL A 174 9.44 17.06 28.14
N ALA A 175 9.00 16.12 28.97
CA ALA A 175 9.84 15.01 29.46
C ALA A 175 10.15 13.94 28.39
N PHE A 176 9.37 13.91 27.30
CA PHE A 176 9.46 12.90 26.26
C PHE A 176 10.20 13.44 25.03
N ALA A 177 10.99 12.60 24.37
CA ALA A 177 11.67 12.93 23.13
C ALA A 177 10.76 12.85 21.88
N GLY A 178 9.56 12.28 21.99
CA GLY A 178 8.60 12.25 20.89
C GLY A 178 7.31 11.46 21.18
N HIS A 179 6.46 11.34 20.15
CA HIS A 179 5.14 10.72 20.26
C HIS A 179 5.18 9.29 20.83
N THR A 180 6.02 8.42 20.27
CA THR A 180 6.06 7.00 20.67
C THR A 180 6.47 6.83 22.13
N GLU A 181 7.43 7.62 22.62
CA GLU A 181 7.85 7.58 24.02
C GLU A 181 6.73 8.06 24.97
N ALA A 182 6.06 9.16 24.61
CA ALA A 182 4.92 9.66 25.38
C ALA A 182 3.76 8.65 25.44
N LEU A 183 3.49 7.92 24.34
CA LEU A 183 2.47 6.87 24.30
C LEU A 183 2.88 5.65 25.14
N ARG A 184 4.14 5.22 25.06
CA ARG A 184 4.67 4.12 25.89
C ARG A 184 4.50 4.43 27.39
N ALA A 185 4.88 5.64 27.80
CA ALA A 185 4.71 6.10 29.18
C ALA A 185 3.25 6.20 29.61
N ARG A 186 2.34 6.63 28.71
CA ARG A 186 0.91 6.76 29.02
C ARG A 186 0.22 5.41 29.22
N TYR A 187 0.55 4.41 28.41
CA TYR A 187 -0.18 3.14 28.39
C TYR A 187 0.53 1.99 29.09
N ASP A 188 1.78 2.17 29.51
CA ASP A 188 2.64 1.11 30.05
C ASP A 188 2.67 -0.12 29.12
N LYS A 189 2.83 0.15 27.82
CA LYS A 189 2.86 -0.88 26.77
C LYS A 189 4.02 -0.68 25.81
N GLU A 190 4.61 -1.79 25.40
CA GLU A 190 5.56 -1.82 24.30
C GLU A 190 4.85 -1.61 22.95
N ALA A 191 4.86 -0.35 22.49
CA ALA A 191 4.41 0.00 21.15
C ALA A 191 5.33 -0.65 20.10
N ILE A 192 4.73 -1.34 19.12
CA ILE A 192 5.42 -1.88 17.95
C ILE A 192 5.44 -0.79 16.88
N MET A 193 6.64 -0.43 16.40
CA MET A 193 6.80 0.55 15.34
C MET A 193 6.76 -0.16 13.98
N MET A 194 5.87 0.29 13.11
CA MET A 194 5.77 -0.20 11.73
C MET A 194 5.73 1.00 10.78
N LEU A 195 6.56 0.96 9.75
CA LEU A 195 6.60 2.00 8.72
C LEU A 195 6.24 1.40 7.37
N GLY A 196 5.63 2.17 6.49
CA GLY A 196 5.34 1.67 5.16
C GLY A 196 4.24 2.38 4.41
N CYS A 197 3.86 1.80 3.29
CA CYS A 197 2.71 2.18 2.50
C CYS A 197 1.97 0.92 2.05
N ALA A 198 0.90 1.06 1.26
CA ALA A 198 0.15 -0.09 0.76
C ALA A 198 1.07 -1.13 0.08
N GLN A 199 2.13 -0.71 -0.58
CA GLN A 199 3.03 -1.57 -1.34
C GLN A 199 4.00 -2.33 -0.43
N MET A 200 4.38 -1.77 0.72
CA MET A 200 5.37 -2.36 1.61
C MET A 200 5.27 -1.80 3.04
N PHE A 201 5.12 -2.68 4.03
CA PHE A 201 5.20 -2.39 5.46
C PHE A 201 6.37 -3.13 6.09
N VAL A 202 7.06 -2.46 7.02
CA VAL A 202 8.20 -2.98 7.75
C VAL A 202 7.97 -2.77 9.24
N ALA A 203 7.78 -3.86 9.98
CA ALA A 203 7.71 -3.84 11.44
C ALA A 203 9.12 -3.97 12.03
N LEU A 204 9.44 -3.13 13.00
CA LEU A 204 10.76 -3.07 13.62
C LEU A 204 10.76 -3.81 14.96
N PHE A 205 11.60 -4.84 15.09
CA PHE A 205 11.84 -5.50 16.38
C PHE A 205 12.54 -4.55 17.36
N SER A 206 13.56 -3.83 16.88
CA SER A 206 14.24 -2.77 17.62
C SER A 206 14.20 -1.46 16.84
N ASP A 207 13.97 -0.35 17.54
CA ASP A 207 13.83 0.99 16.97
C ASP A 207 15.04 1.89 17.31
N HIS A 208 14.87 2.93 18.11
CA HIS A 208 15.89 3.95 18.36
C HIS A 208 16.88 3.53 19.45
N ILE A 209 17.62 2.44 19.20
CA ILE A 209 18.75 1.98 20.05
C ILE A 209 20.06 1.98 19.27
N ALA A 210 21.18 2.08 19.98
CA ALA A 210 22.50 1.96 19.35
C ALA A 210 22.66 0.57 18.71
N LEU A 211 23.20 0.51 17.48
CA LEU A 211 23.32 -0.73 16.70
C LEU A 211 24.06 -1.84 17.46
N GLU A 212 25.11 -1.48 18.22
CA GLU A 212 25.89 -2.40 19.06
C GLU A 212 25.04 -3.13 20.13
N ARG A 213 23.89 -2.58 20.50
CA ARG A 213 23.01 -3.14 21.53
C ARG A 213 21.95 -4.09 20.96
N VAL A 214 21.71 -4.06 19.64
CA VAL A 214 20.62 -4.81 19.01
C VAL A 214 20.78 -6.32 19.21
N SER A 215 21.97 -6.86 18.97
CA SER A 215 22.24 -8.31 19.11
C SER A 215 21.85 -8.82 20.50
N ALA A 216 22.17 -8.07 21.55
CA ALA A 216 21.85 -8.44 22.93
C ALA A 216 20.33 -8.44 23.24
N CYS A 217 19.52 -7.70 22.47
CA CYS A 217 18.07 -7.69 22.62
C CYS A 217 17.40 -8.92 21.98
N ILE A 218 18.08 -9.60 21.05
CA ILE A 218 17.53 -10.73 20.31
C ILE A 218 17.63 -12.00 21.18
N SER A 219 16.47 -12.47 21.63
CA SER A 219 16.31 -13.77 22.29
C SER A 219 15.08 -14.47 21.72
N VAL A 220 15.00 -15.79 21.88
CA VAL A 220 13.81 -16.54 21.45
C VAL A 220 12.55 -15.98 22.09
N GLU A 221 12.61 -15.68 23.39
CA GLU A 221 11.45 -15.20 24.14
C GLU A 221 11.00 -13.81 23.69
N SER A 222 11.91 -12.84 23.65
CA SER A 222 11.61 -11.45 23.26
C SER A 222 11.09 -11.38 21.82
N TYR A 223 11.73 -12.11 20.90
CA TYR A 223 11.35 -12.10 19.49
C TYR A 223 10.05 -12.86 19.24
N THR A 224 9.79 -14.00 19.92
CA THR A 224 8.49 -14.69 19.82
C THR A 224 7.36 -13.80 20.32
N ARG A 225 7.54 -13.13 21.47
CA ARG A 225 6.56 -12.20 22.02
C ARG A 225 6.26 -11.06 21.05
N PHE A 226 7.30 -10.46 20.47
CA PHE A 226 7.17 -9.43 19.45
C PHE A 226 6.34 -9.90 18.25
N LEU A 227 6.67 -11.06 17.67
CA LEU A 227 5.96 -11.61 16.52
C LEU A 227 4.48 -11.87 16.86
N ILE A 228 4.17 -12.55 17.96
CA ILE A 228 2.79 -12.81 18.36
C ILE A 228 2.01 -11.50 18.53
N ASN A 229 2.60 -10.51 19.20
CA ASN A 229 1.96 -9.20 19.39
C ASN A 229 1.75 -8.48 18.06
N PHE A 230 2.72 -8.56 17.14
CA PHE A 230 2.60 -7.99 15.81
C PHE A 230 1.45 -8.63 15.02
N ALA A 231 1.38 -9.97 14.96
CA ALA A 231 0.32 -10.70 14.26
C ALA A 231 -1.09 -10.46 14.84
N ARG A 232 -1.18 -10.11 16.12
CA ARG A 232 -2.45 -9.72 16.77
C ARG A 232 -2.81 -8.26 16.53
N ALA A 233 -1.80 -7.39 16.42
CA ALA A 233 -2.02 -5.96 16.28
C ALA A 233 -2.28 -5.53 14.83
N PHE A 234 -1.74 -6.26 13.84
CA PHE A 234 -1.84 -5.93 12.43
C PHE A 234 -2.26 -7.14 11.59
N SER A 235 -3.24 -6.94 10.72
CA SER A 235 -3.79 -8.00 9.86
C SER A 235 -2.91 -8.22 8.62
N PHE A 236 -2.36 -9.42 8.48
CA PHE A 236 -1.62 -9.84 7.31
C PHE A 236 -1.68 -11.35 7.09
N THR A 237 -1.62 -11.79 5.83
CA THR A 237 -1.61 -13.20 5.45
C THR A 237 -0.28 -13.84 5.82
N GLN A 238 0.83 -13.29 5.31
CA GLN A 238 2.17 -13.79 5.57
C GLN A 238 3.17 -12.62 5.58
N ALA A 239 4.11 -12.65 6.52
CA ALA A 239 5.20 -11.70 6.63
C ALA A 239 6.56 -12.40 6.43
N LEU A 240 7.52 -11.66 5.88
CA LEU A 240 8.89 -12.12 5.69
C LEU A 240 9.80 -11.54 6.77
N VAL A 241 10.58 -12.39 7.43
CA VAL A 241 11.47 -11.96 8.51
C VAL A 241 12.88 -11.81 7.96
N LEU A 242 13.53 -10.70 8.23
CA LEU A 242 14.92 -10.47 7.84
C LEU A 242 15.87 -11.11 8.85
N GLY A 243 16.99 -11.63 8.34
CA GLY A 243 18.11 -12.00 9.19
C GLY A 243 18.80 -10.79 9.80
N PHE A 244 19.49 -11.03 10.90
CA PHE A 244 20.33 -10.06 11.59
C PHE A 244 21.70 -9.96 10.94
N ASN A 245 22.34 -11.10 10.63
CA ASN A 245 23.66 -11.11 10.00
C ASN A 245 23.56 -11.07 8.46
N PRO A 246 24.61 -10.60 7.77
CA PRO A 246 24.74 -10.79 6.32
C PRO A 246 24.53 -12.26 5.95
N HIS A 247 23.79 -12.51 4.87
CA HIS A 247 23.49 -13.87 4.38
C HIS A 247 22.89 -14.81 5.45
N CYS A 248 22.21 -14.28 6.47
CA CYS A 248 21.69 -15.05 7.61
C CYS A 248 22.78 -15.87 8.33
N GLY A 249 24.00 -15.33 8.36
CA GLY A 249 25.16 -15.95 8.98
C GLY A 249 25.88 -17.00 8.14
N ASP A 250 25.45 -17.26 6.91
CA ASP A 250 26.08 -18.18 5.94
C ASP A 250 26.52 -19.52 6.57
N ASN A 251 25.54 -20.24 7.14
CA ASN A 251 25.75 -21.51 7.85
C ASN A 251 26.75 -21.42 9.03
N GLY A 252 26.83 -20.26 9.67
CA GLY A 252 27.71 -20.00 10.82
C GLY A 252 29.08 -19.42 10.44
N ALA A 253 29.36 -19.19 9.15
CA ALA A 253 30.60 -18.56 8.72
C ALA A 253 30.67 -17.07 9.10
N ILE A 254 29.53 -16.39 9.22
CA ILE A 254 29.43 -14.94 9.50
C ILE A 254 28.46 -14.72 10.68
N GLY A 255 28.83 -15.21 11.87
CA GLY A 255 27.94 -15.13 13.04
C GLY A 255 26.84 -16.19 12.97
N GLY A 256 25.58 -15.78 12.93
CA GLY A 256 24.43 -16.69 12.76
C GLY A 256 23.67 -17.04 14.06
N LYS A 257 24.23 -16.72 15.23
CA LYS A 257 23.56 -16.97 16.52
C LYS A 257 22.21 -16.26 16.59
N GLU A 258 22.14 -14.98 16.21
CA GLU A 258 20.91 -14.19 16.21
C GLU A 258 19.89 -14.76 15.23
N ASP A 259 20.35 -15.21 14.06
CA ASP A 259 19.51 -15.78 13.00
C ASP A 259 18.87 -17.10 13.45
N GLU A 260 19.60 -17.96 14.16
CA GLU A 260 19.07 -19.18 14.77
C GLU A 260 18.00 -18.86 15.84
N LEU A 261 18.24 -17.84 16.67
CA LEU A 261 17.29 -17.39 17.69
C LEU A 261 16.00 -16.85 17.03
N ILE A 262 16.13 -16.04 15.98
CA ILE A 262 15.01 -15.50 15.19
C ILE A 262 14.23 -16.64 14.53
N GLN A 263 14.91 -17.60 13.90
CA GLN A 263 14.28 -18.73 13.24
C GLN A 263 13.52 -19.62 14.23
N LYS A 264 14.06 -19.83 15.44
CA LYS A 264 13.35 -20.52 16.52
C LYS A 264 12.15 -19.72 17.03
N ALA A 265 12.31 -18.40 17.18
CA ALA A 265 11.24 -17.52 17.64
C ALA A 265 10.05 -17.49 16.67
N LEU A 266 10.34 -17.50 15.37
CA LEU A 266 9.39 -17.55 14.28
C LEU A 266 8.55 -18.83 14.33
N ARG A 267 9.20 -20.00 14.50
CA ARG A 267 8.49 -21.28 14.65
C ARG A 267 7.52 -21.26 15.84
N ASN A 268 8.01 -20.83 17.01
CA ASN A 268 7.18 -20.70 18.20
C ASN A 268 5.98 -19.76 17.96
N ALA A 269 6.18 -18.65 17.24
CA ALA A 269 5.10 -17.72 16.93
C ALA A 269 4.06 -18.33 15.99
N ASN A 270 4.48 -18.99 14.90
CA ASN A 270 3.56 -19.69 13.99
C ASN A 270 2.75 -20.78 14.71
N GLU A 271 3.40 -21.58 15.56
CA GLU A 271 2.75 -22.59 16.39
C GLU A 271 1.70 -21.96 17.33
N ALA A 272 2.07 -20.89 18.04
CA ALA A 272 1.16 -20.19 18.95
C ALA A 272 -0.03 -19.51 18.23
N LEU A 273 0.17 -19.09 16.96
CA LEU A 273 -0.86 -18.47 16.13
C LEU A 273 -1.73 -19.49 15.39
N GLY A 274 -1.32 -20.77 15.34
CA GLY A 274 -2.03 -21.82 14.60
C GLY A 274 -2.02 -21.64 13.08
N ARG A 275 -1.12 -20.81 12.54
CA ARG A 275 -0.98 -20.54 11.09
C ARG A 275 0.45 -20.16 10.74
N GLU A 276 0.82 -20.34 9.48
CA GLU A 276 2.11 -19.89 8.94
C GLU A 276 2.12 -18.38 8.66
N ALA A 277 2.04 -17.58 9.73
CA ALA A 277 2.05 -16.11 9.65
C ALA A 277 3.41 -15.57 9.15
N TYR A 278 4.50 -16.29 9.41
CA TYR A 278 5.86 -15.91 9.04
C TYR A 278 6.49 -16.98 8.16
N ALA A 279 6.92 -16.61 6.95
CA ALA A 279 7.41 -17.56 5.94
C ALA A 279 8.80 -18.14 6.26
N GLY A 280 9.61 -17.40 7.00
CA GLY A 280 11.00 -17.74 7.28
C GLY A 280 11.89 -16.51 7.34
N ILE A 281 13.15 -16.77 7.66
CA ILE A 281 14.25 -15.80 7.64
C ILE A 281 14.84 -15.69 6.22
N VAL A 282 15.14 -14.47 5.78
CA VAL A 282 15.83 -14.18 4.51
C VAL A 282 17.02 -13.25 4.70
N ALA A 283 18.02 -13.40 3.85
CA ALA A 283 19.18 -12.52 3.83
C ALA A 283 18.75 -11.09 3.47
N PRO A 284 19.16 -10.07 4.25
CA PRO A 284 18.67 -8.69 4.08
C PRO A 284 18.93 -8.06 2.70
N ASP A 285 20.04 -8.40 2.07
CA ASP A 285 20.45 -7.96 0.73
C ASP A 285 19.49 -8.44 -0.37
N SER A 286 18.85 -9.60 -0.18
CA SER A 286 17.87 -10.17 -1.10
C SER A 286 16.41 -9.88 -0.70
N ALA A 287 16.16 -9.54 0.57
CA ALA A 287 14.83 -9.42 1.16
C ALA A 287 13.90 -8.47 0.41
N PHE A 288 14.43 -7.36 -0.11
CA PHE A 288 13.65 -6.31 -0.78
C PHE A 288 13.75 -6.35 -2.31
N ALA A 289 14.31 -7.41 -2.87
CA ALA A 289 14.34 -7.60 -4.31
C ALA A 289 12.91 -7.56 -4.90
N PRO A 290 12.71 -7.08 -6.15
CA PRO A 290 11.37 -6.91 -6.72
C PRO A 290 10.49 -8.17 -6.67
N HIS A 291 11.08 -9.36 -6.82
CA HIS A 291 10.33 -10.62 -6.74
C HIS A 291 9.90 -10.96 -5.30
N MET A 292 10.69 -10.57 -4.29
CA MET A 292 10.31 -10.72 -2.88
C MET A 292 9.19 -9.76 -2.50
N ARG A 293 9.28 -8.49 -2.90
CA ARG A 293 8.21 -7.49 -2.67
C ARG A 293 6.92 -7.76 -3.46
N ALA A 294 7.00 -8.50 -4.56
CA ALA A 294 5.81 -8.98 -5.26
C ALA A 294 5.08 -10.10 -4.48
N LYS A 295 5.81 -10.89 -3.68
CA LYS A 295 5.27 -11.98 -2.86
C LYS A 295 4.88 -11.54 -1.46
N PHE A 296 5.66 -10.64 -0.86
CA PHE A 296 5.49 -10.18 0.52
C PHE A 296 5.30 -8.67 0.55
N ARG A 297 4.23 -8.23 1.22
CA ARG A 297 3.97 -6.82 1.52
C ARG A 297 4.39 -6.45 2.93
N VAL A 298 4.56 -7.42 3.82
CA VAL A 298 4.88 -7.19 5.23
C VAL A 298 6.22 -7.83 5.54
N PHE A 299 7.14 -7.03 6.06
CA PHE A 299 8.49 -7.42 6.44
C PHE A 299 8.69 -7.17 7.93
N VAL A 300 9.51 -7.99 8.57
CA VAL A 300 9.95 -7.81 9.95
C VAL A 300 11.46 -7.62 9.94
N ALA A 301 11.92 -6.45 10.37
CA ALA A 301 13.32 -6.11 10.43
C ALA A 301 13.85 -6.22 11.88
N PRO A 302 15.02 -6.86 12.09
CA PRO A 302 15.59 -6.97 13.44
C PRO A 302 16.07 -5.63 14.01
N TYR A 303 16.37 -4.65 13.15
CA TYR A 303 16.75 -3.28 13.55
C TYR A 303 16.28 -2.23 12.54
N HIS A 304 16.38 -0.95 12.94
CA HIS A 304 15.87 0.19 12.21
C HIS A 304 16.41 0.30 10.77
N ASP A 305 17.73 0.44 10.60
CA ASP A 305 18.29 0.82 9.30
C ASP A 305 18.12 -0.25 8.21
N ILE A 306 18.15 -1.53 8.57
CA ILE A 306 18.01 -2.63 7.59
C ILE A 306 16.63 -2.69 6.97
N GLY A 307 15.62 -2.27 7.72
CA GLY A 307 14.24 -2.20 7.26
C GLY A 307 13.93 -0.88 6.56
N LEU A 308 14.42 0.23 7.11
CA LEU A 308 13.99 1.56 6.68
C LEU A 308 14.81 2.12 5.53
N ALA A 309 16.09 1.82 5.39
CA ALA A 309 16.87 2.25 4.24
C ALA A 309 16.22 1.84 2.90
N PRO A 310 15.84 0.56 2.67
CA PRO A 310 15.15 0.17 1.44
C PRO A 310 13.74 0.73 1.33
N LEU A 311 13.00 0.85 2.45
CA LEU A 311 11.68 1.47 2.45
C LEU A 311 11.74 2.92 1.98
N LYS A 312 12.66 3.70 2.53
CA LYS A 312 12.86 5.10 2.17
C LYS A 312 13.40 5.28 0.77
N ALA A 313 14.27 4.37 0.29
CA ALA A 313 14.74 4.40 -1.10
C ALA A 313 13.62 4.18 -2.12
N LEU A 314 12.58 3.39 -1.77
CA LEU A 314 11.50 3.03 -2.68
C LEU A 314 10.25 3.91 -2.55
N TYR A 315 9.90 4.32 -1.33
CA TYR A 315 8.59 4.88 -0.98
C TYR A 315 8.70 6.08 -0.03
N PHE A 316 9.71 6.95 -0.23
CA PHE A 316 9.99 8.07 0.67
C PHE A 316 8.77 8.94 0.98
N ASP A 317 8.07 9.41 -0.07
CA ASP A 317 6.93 10.33 0.02
C ASP A 317 5.60 9.65 0.40
N GLU A 318 5.53 8.33 0.20
CA GLU A 318 4.32 7.52 0.44
C GLU A 318 4.31 6.89 1.84
N SER A 319 5.47 6.70 2.45
CA SER A 319 5.59 5.99 3.73
C SER A 319 4.87 6.71 4.86
N ILE A 320 4.30 5.94 5.78
CA ILE A 320 3.63 6.36 7.00
C ILE A 320 4.23 5.61 8.19
N ASN A 321 4.06 6.16 9.39
CA ASN A 321 4.47 5.53 10.65
C ASN A 321 3.24 5.15 11.48
N ILE A 322 3.21 3.90 11.93
CA ILE A 322 2.11 3.29 12.66
C ILE A 322 2.65 2.78 14.00
N ASN A 323 1.97 3.14 15.09
CA ASN A 323 2.22 2.52 16.39
C ASN A 323 1.15 1.47 16.66
N LEU A 324 1.57 0.22 16.58
CA LEU A 324 0.78 -0.97 16.87
C LEU A 324 0.90 -1.33 18.36
N ASN A 325 0.03 -2.24 18.81
CA ASN A 325 0.00 -2.77 20.18
C ASN A 325 -0.36 -1.75 21.27
N LEU A 326 -1.01 -0.64 20.89
CA LEU A 326 -1.57 0.38 21.78
C LEU A 326 -3.10 0.27 21.83
N PRO A 327 -3.75 0.77 22.90
CA PRO A 327 -5.22 0.75 23.00
C PRO A 327 -5.92 1.75 22.05
N ILE A 328 -5.15 2.64 21.42
CA ILE A 328 -5.62 3.57 20.39
C ILE A 328 -4.97 3.25 19.04
N ASN A 329 -5.70 3.49 17.95
CA ASN A 329 -5.12 3.47 16.61
C ASN A 329 -4.39 4.79 16.37
N ARG A 330 -3.06 4.76 16.29
CA ARG A 330 -2.23 5.94 15.98
C ARG A 330 -1.45 5.75 14.69
N VAL A 331 -1.64 6.71 13.79
CA VAL A 331 -0.94 6.86 12.51
C VAL A 331 -0.24 8.20 12.45
N SER A 332 0.78 8.29 11.61
CA SER A 332 1.62 9.48 11.47
C SER A 332 2.19 9.55 10.08
N VAL A 333 2.43 10.76 9.62
CA VAL A 333 3.33 10.97 8.49
C VAL A 333 4.74 10.52 8.85
N ASP A 334 5.53 10.20 7.83
CA ASP A 334 6.88 9.66 7.96
C ASP A 334 7.97 10.64 7.49
N HIS A 335 7.70 11.95 7.66
CA HIS A 335 8.64 13.03 7.42
C HIS A 335 8.78 13.92 8.67
N GLY A 336 9.83 14.74 8.69
CA GLY A 336 10.07 15.72 9.76
C GLY A 336 9.23 17.00 9.61
N VAL A 337 9.50 17.99 10.46
CA VAL A 337 8.83 19.30 10.44
C VAL A 337 9.15 20.17 9.22
N ALA A 338 10.29 19.91 8.57
CA ALA A 338 10.73 20.57 7.34
C ALA A 338 10.59 22.11 7.36
N PHE A 339 11.23 22.74 8.35
CA PHE A 339 11.18 24.19 8.60
C PHE A 339 11.59 25.02 7.38
N ASP A 340 12.54 24.52 6.60
CA ASP A 340 13.08 25.11 5.38
C ASP A 340 12.04 25.26 4.27
N ILE A 341 11.00 24.42 4.25
CA ILE A 341 9.90 24.48 3.26
C ILE A 341 8.54 24.83 3.87
N ALA A 342 8.45 24.93 5.19
CA ALA A 342 7.21 25.27 5.88
C ALA A 342 6.62 26.59 5.38
N TYR A 343 5.34 26.58 5.03
CA TYR A 343 4.58 27.72 4.50
C TYR A 343 5.02 28.21 3.12
N LYS A 344 5.70 27.37 2.33
CA LYS A 344 6.09 27.72 0.96
C LYS A 344 5.14 27.14 -0.10
N GLY A 345 4.14 26.35 0.30
CA GLY A 345 3.17 25.75 -0.63
C GLY A 345 3.74 24.57 -1.44
N ILE A 346 4.89 24.03 -1.02
CA ILE A 346 5.62 22.94 -1.70
C ILE A 346 5.75 21.68 -0.87
N ALA A 347 5.16 21.61 0.34
CA ALA A 347 5.20 20.40 1.16
C ALA A 347 4.51 19.21 0.44
N HIS A 348 5.12 18.03 0.47
CA HIS A 348 4.51 16.83 -0.09
C HIS A 348 3.40 16.32 0.85
N THR A 349 2.23 15.97 0.30
CA THR A 349 1.04 15.61 1.09
C THR A 349 0.69 14.12 1.04
N GLN A 350 1.40 13.33 0.23
CA GLN A 350 1.04 11.92 -0.02
C GLN A 350 1.11 11.06 1.26
N SER A 351 2.14 11.22 2.08
CA SER A 351 2.26 10.56 3.39
C SER A 351 1.08 10.87 4.30
N TYR A 352 0.58 12.11 4.31
CA TYR A 352 -0.61 12.49 5.09
C TYR A 352 -1.87 11.79 4.58
N ARG A 353 -2.10 11.75 3.26
CA ARG A 353 -3.23 11.01 2.66
C ARG A 353 -3.18 9.54 3.03
N ASN A 354 -2.01 8.92 2.85
CA ASN A 354 -1.82 7.51 3.18
C ASN A 354 -2.06 7.24 4.67
N ALA A 355 -1.64 8.15 5.55
CA ALA A 355 -1.84 8.00 7.00
C ALA A 355 -3.32 8.13 7.35
N LEU A 356 -4.02 9.08 6.74
CA LEU A 356 -5.46 9.28 6.93
C LEU A 356 -6.26 8.07 6.44
N ASP A 357 -5.99 7.61 5.23
CA ASP A 357 -6.67 6.46 4.62
C ASP A 357 -6.44 5.19 5.44
N PHE A 358 -5.20 4.97 5.92
CA PHE A 358 -4.88 3.84 6.80
C PHE A 358 -5.62 3.95 8.14
N GLY A 359 -5.63 5.13 8.78
CA GLY A 359 -6.35 5.35 10.03
C GLY A 359 -7.86 5.11 9.90
N ILE A 360 -8.44 5.49 8.75
CA ILE A 360 -9.83 5.22 8.40
C ILE A 360 -10.07 3.71 8.20
N ALA A 361 -9.19 3.01 7.50
CA ALA A 361 -9.33 1.57 7.28
C ALA A 361 -9.28 0.81 8.62
N GLU A 362 -8.32 1.13 9.50
CA GLU A 362 -8.19 0.50 10.81
C GLU A 362 -9.38 0.81 11.74
N SER A 363 -10.03 1.96 11.58
CA SER A 363 -11.22 2.33 12.37
C SER A 363 -12.44 1.43 12.14
N LYS A 364 -12.50 0.73 11.00
CA LYS A 364 -13.62 -0.15 10.63
C LYS A 364 -13.47 -1.56 11.19
N THR A 365 -12.32 -1.90 11.79
CA THR A 365 -12.05 -3.22 12.36
C THR A 365 -12.51 -3.25 13.83
N PRO A 366 -13.48 -4.11 14.24
CA PRO A 366 -14.00 -4.12 15.60
C PRO A 366 -12.93 -4.42 16.67
N LEU A 367 -12.89 -3.59 17.72
CA LEU A 367 -11.99 -3.72 18.87
C LEU A 367 -12.15 -5.04 19.64
N GLU A 368 -13.28 -5.75 19.49
CA GLU A 368 -13.58 -7.01 20.17
C GLU A 368 -12.63 -8.15 19.75
N SER A 369 -12.02 -8.06 18.57
CA SER A 369 -10.97 -9.00 18.12
C SER A 369 -9.64 -8.85 18.88
N LYS A 370 -9.45 -7.78 19.68
CA LYS A 370 -8.18 -7.43 20.34
C LYS A 370 -8.20 -7.55 21.88
N LYS A 371 -9.30 -8.02 22.50
CA LYS A 371 -9.52 -7.93 23.97
C LYS A 371 -9.63 -9.21 24.79
N SER A 372 -9.43 -10.42 24.25
CA SER A 372 -9.42 -11.63 25.10
C SER A 372 -8.15 -12.44 24.91
N LEU A 373 -7.20 -12.32 25.84
CA LEU A 373 -6.29 -13.38 26.34
C LEU A 373 -5.24 -12.76 27.27
N ASP A 374 -5.68 -12.03 28.29
CA ASP A 374 -4.86 -11.70 29.45
C ASP A 374 -5.69 -11.86 30.73
N SER A 375 -5.76 -13.10 31.23
CA SER A 375 -5.59 -13.40 32.67
C SER A 375 -5.80 -14.90 32.95
N LYS A 376 -4.77 -15.47 33.59
CA LYS A 376 -4.80 -16.54 34.60
C LYS A 376 -5.66 -17.78 34.32
N ASN A 377 -4.99 -18.86 33.89
CA ASN A 377 -4.90 -20.13 34.63
C ASN A 377 -4.21 -21.19 33.74
N ALA A 378 -3.04 -21.67 34.15
CA ALA A 378 -2.71 -23.08 33.92
C ALA A 378 -3.56 -23.88 34.92
N PRO A 379 -4.19 -25.01 34.52
CA PRO A 379 -3.51 -26.27 34.78
C PRO A 379 -3.82 -27.43 33.79
N GLU A 380 -2.83 -28.32 33.75
CA GLU A 380 -2.90 -29.79 33.71
C GLU A 380 -3.62 -30.59 32.61
N SER A 381 -2.87 -31.61 32.17
CA SER A 381 -3.24 -32.77 31.38
C SER A 381 -4.50 -33.51 31.85
N LYS A 382 -5.38 -33.87 30.91
CA LYS A 382 -5.71 -35.28 30.56
C LYS A 382 -6.87 -35.40 29.55
N LYS A 383 -6.69 -36.42 28.70
CA LYS A 383 -7.70 -37.30 28.07
C LYS A 383 -8.56 -36.75 26.92
N SER A 384 -8.15 -37.16 25.72
CA SER A 384 -8.94 -37.90 24.74
C SER A 384 -10.46 -37.69 24.78
N LEU A 385 -10.97 -36.92 23.80
CA LEU A 385 -12.29 -37.14 23.22
C LEU A 385 -12.22 -36.84 21.73
N GLU A 386 -12.38 -37.88 20.93
CA GLU A 386 -12.77 -37.79 19.52
C GLU A 386 -14.11 -37.05 19.41
N SER A 387 -14.21 -36.05 18.54
CA SER A 387 -15.50 -35.73 17.91
C SER A 387 -15.33 -35.11 16.51
N LYS A 388 -15.60 -35.96 15.52
CA LYS A 388 -16.38 -35.70 14.30
C LYS A 388 -16.06 -34.41 13.54
N THR A 389 -15.23 -34.57 12.52
CA THR A 389 -15.11 -33.70 11.35
C THR A 389 -16.47 -33.50 10.67
N SER A 390 -16.99 -32.27 10.73
CA SER A 390 -18.00 -31.77 9.79
C SER A 390 -17.27 -31.24 8.55
N LYS A 391 -17.13 -32.08 7.51
CA LYS A 391 -16.66 -31.65 6.18
C LYS A 391 -17.78 -30.92 5.46
N THR A 392 -17.73 -29.59 5.42
CA THR A 392 -18.37 -28.83 4.34
C THR A 392 -17.47 -28.96 3.10
N PRO A 393 -17.98 -29.38 1.93
CA PRO A 393 -17.14 -29.49 0.74
C PRO A 393 -16.67 -28.10 0.29
N SER A 394 -15.36 -27.92 0.15
CA SER A 394 -14.74 -26.74 -0.44
C SER A 394 -15.24 -26.58 -1.87
N ARG A 395 -15.99 -25.50 -2.16
CA ARG A 395 -16.44 -25.16 -3.51
C ARG A 395 -15.26 -24.58 -4.30
N GLN A 396 -14.72 -25.34 -5.25
CA GLN A 396 -13.58 -24.93 -6.06
C GLN A 396 -14.03 -24.34 -7.39
N LEU A 397 -13.56 -23.13 -7.73
CA LEU A 397 -13.85 -22.47 -9.01
C LEU A 397 -13.39 -23.32 -10.19
N ILE A 398 -14.10 -23.30 -11.32
CA ILE A 398 -13.58 -23.88 -12.57
C ILE A 398 -12.89 -22.78 -13.39
N LEU A 399 -11.57 -22.82 -13.48
CA LEU A 399 -10.81 -21.99 -14.42
C LEU A 399 -10.74 -22.71 -15.77
N ALA A 400 -11.57 -22.30 -16.71
CA ALA A 400 -11.59 -22.83 -18.07
C ALA A 400 -10.48 -22.19 -18.94
N SER A 401 -9.23 -22.38 -18.53
CA SER A 401 -8.04 -21.90 -19.24
C SER A 401 -6.80 -22.74 -18.92
N THR A 402 -6.03 -23.09 -19.95
CA THR A 402 -4.69 -23.71 -19.83
C THR A 402 -3.58 -22.69 -19.55
N SER A 403 -3.89 -21.40 -19.47
CA SER A 403 -2.89 -20.35 -19.24
C SER A 403 -2.26 -20.50 -17.85
N PRO A 404 -0.93 -20.70 -17.77
CA PRO A 404 -0.23 -20.74 -16.48
C PRO A 404 -0.31 -19.39 -15.77
N THR A 405 -0.27 -18.27 -16.53
CA THR A 405 -0.35 -16.91 -15.99
C THR A 405 -1.69 -16.65 -15.29
N ARG A 406 -2.83 -17.07 -15.86
CA ARG A 406 -4.15 -16.89 -15.22
C ARG A 406 -4.30 -17.74 -13.96
N ALA A 407 -3.78 -18.96 -13.99
CA ALA A 407 -3.74 -19.83 -12.83
C ALA A 407 -2.89 -19.24 -11.70
N GLU A 408 -1.73 -18.69 -12.03
CA GLU A 408 -0.87 -17.97 -11.08
C GLU A 408 -1.60 -16.78 -10.45
N ILE A 409 -2.30 -15.96 -11.26
CA ILE A 409 -3.08 -14.82 -10.76
C ILE A 409 -4.13 -15.29 -9.74
N LEU A 410 -4.91 -16.33 -10.02
CA LEU A 410 -5.90 -16.84 -9.07
C LEU A 410 -5.26 -17.38 -7.78
N ARG A 411 -4.18 -18.17 -7.89
CA ARG A 411 -3.47 -18.71 -6.71
C ARG A 411 -2.91 -17.59 -5.83
N ALA A 412 -2.35 -16.55 -6.44
CA ALA A 412 -1.83 -15.39 -5.72
C ALA A 412 -2.91 -14.65 -4.91
N HIS A 413 -4.19 -14.82 -5.26
CA HIS A 413 -5.34 -14.26 -4.54
C HIS A 413 -6.06 -15.29 -3.65
N GLY A 414 -5.45 -16.46 -3.41
CA GLY A 414 -6.01 -17.50 -2.53
C GLY A 414 -7.27 -18.17 -3.08
N ILE A 415 -7.53 -18.07 -4.39
CA ILE A 415 -8.70 -18.67 -5.01
C ILE A 415 -8.36 -20.10 -5.40
N GLU A 416 -9.03 -21.07 -4.79
CA GLU A 416 -8.94 -22.47 -5.21
C GLU A 416 -9.70 -22.69 -6.52
N PHE A 417 -9.06 -23.35 -7.47
CA PHE A 417 -9.70 -23.69 -8.74
C PHE A 417 -9.22 -25.03 -9.29
N ILE A 418 -10.07 -25.59 -10.15
CA ILE A 418 -9.74 -26.68 -11.04
C ILE A 418 -9.53 -26.11 -12.44
N GLN A 419 -8.38 -26.39 -13.03
CA GLN A 419 -8.10 -26.00 -14.41
C GLN A 419 -8.75 -26.97 -15.40
N LEU A 420 -9.44 -26.42 -16.38
CA LEU A 420 -10.10 -27.16 -17.45
C LEU A 420 -9.76 -26.51 -18.80
N GLU A 421 -9.43 -27.31 -19.80
CA GLU A 421 -9.32 -26.81 -21.17
C GLU A 421 -10.71 -26.67 -21.80
N SER A 422 -10.99 -25.52 -22.40
CA SER A 422 -12.30 -25.20 -22.98
C SER A 422 -12.59 -25.96 -24.28
N GLY A 423 -11.57 -26.42 -25.00
CA GLY A 423 -11.70 -27.11 -26.30
C GLY A 423 -12.23 -26.23 -27.44
N PHE A 424 -12.22 -24.91 -27.27
CA PHE A 424 -12.66 -23.95 -28.28
C PHE A 424 -11.56 -23.63 -29.29
N ASP A 425 -11.87 -23.72 -30.58
CA ASP A 425 -10.95 -23.38 -31.67
C ASP A 425 -11.00 -21.88 -32.00
N GLU A 426 -10.01 -21.14 -31.48
CA GLU A 426 -9.83 -19.70 -31.74
C GLU A 426 -9.54 -19.38 -33.21
N ASP A 427 -9.01 -20.33 -34.00
CA ASP A 427 -8.68 -20.12 -35.42
C ASP A 427 -9.93 -20.11 -36.32
N SER A 428 -11.10 -20.52 -35.79
CA SER A 428 -12.38 -20.44 -36.50
C SER A 428 -12.96 -19.01 -36.62
N LEU A 429 -12.48 -18.07 -35.79
CA LEU A 429 -12.97 -16.69 -35.74
C LEU A 429 -12.51 -15.88 -36.97
N GLN A 430 -13.44 -15.16 -37.60
CA GLN A 430 -13.20 -14.41 -38.86
C GLN A 430 -12.90 -12.92 -38.67
N THR A 431 -13.02 -12.39 -37.45
CA THR A 431 -12.84 -10.96 -37.17
C THR A 431 -11.37 -10.60 -36.99
N SER A 432 -10.95 -9.49 -37.59
CA SER A 432 -9.62 -8.90 -37.41
C SER A 432 -9.60 -7.76 -36.40
N GLU A 433 -10.76 -7.33 -35.89
CA GLU A 433 -10.87 -6.27 -34.91
C GLU A 433 -10.52 -6.81 -33.50
N PRO A 434 -9.51 -6.24 -32.80
CA PRO A 434 -9.03 -6.81 -31.54
C PRO A 434 -10.10 -7.00 -30.46
N LYS A 435 -10.97 -6.02 -30.24
CA LYS A 435 -12.04 -6.09 -29.22
C LYS A 435 -13.08 -7.15 -29.57
N SER A 436 -13.51 -7.18 -30.84
CA SER A 436 -14.47 -8.16 -31.34
C SER A 436 -13.91 -9.58 -31.25
N PHE A 437 -12.64 -9.77 -31.62
CA PHE A 437 -11.96 -11.06 -31.54
C PHE A 437 -11.94 -11.60 -30.10
N VAL A 438 -11.39 -10.83 -29.16
CA VAL A 438 -11.20 -11.31 -27.78
C VAL A 438 -12.53 -11.57 -27.08
N PHE A 439 -13.54 -10.76 -27.38
CA PHE A 439 -14.90 -10.96 -26.88
C PHE A 439 -15.51 -12.28 -27.39
N GLN A 440 -15.47 -12.52 -28.71
CA GLN A 440 -15.98 -13.75 -29.32
C GLN A 440 -15.20 -14.98 -28.85
N ALA A 441 -13.88 -14.89 -28.71
CA ALA A 441 -13.05 -15.96 -28.17
C ALA A 441 -13.44 -16.30 -26.72
N CYS A 442 -13.65 -15.29 -25.88
CA CYS A 442 -14.08 -15.48 -24.50
C CYS A 442 -15.48 -16.11 -24.40
N GLN A 443 -16.43 -15.66 -25.23
CA GLN A 443 -17.78 -16.25 -25.27
C GLN A 443 -17.76 -17.69 -25.77
N GLY A 444 -17.09 -17.96 -26.89
CA GLY A 444 -16.98 -19.30 -27.45
C GLY A 444 -16.34 -20.30 -26.49
N LYS A 445 -15.33 -19.86 -25.72
CA LYS A 445 -14.73 -20.66 -24.64
C LYS A 445 -15.69 -20.96 -23.51
N MET A 446 -16.51 -19.99 -23.10
CA MET A 446 -17.55 -20.20 -22.09
C MET A 446 -18.59 -21.21 -22.59
N ASP A 447 -19.12 -21.01 -23.79
CA ASP A 447 -20.13 -21.90 -24.37
C ASP A 447 -19.62 -23.34 -24.53
N ALA A 448 -18.39 -23.51 -25.04
CA ALA A 448 -17.76 -24.81 -25.18
C ALA A 448 -17.56 -25.49 -23.81
N THR A 449 -17.13 -24.74 -22.80
CA THR A 449 -16.95 -25.24 -21.43
C THR A 449 -18.27 -25.69 -20.82
N LEU A 450 -19.32 -24.87 -20.90
CA LEU A 450 -20.64 -25.21 -20.35
C LEU A 450 -21.26 -26.41 -21.08
N LYS A 451 -21.10 -26.49 -22.41
CA LYS A 451 -21.55 -27.63 -23.21
C LYS A 451 -20.84 -28.92 -22.79
N ARG A 452 -19.53 -28.86 -22.56
CA ARG A 452 -18.74 -29.98 -22.05
C ARG A 452 -19.19 -30.40 -20.64
N LEU A 453 -19.30 -29.45 -19.72
CA LEU A 453 -19.74 -29.72 -18.34
C LEU A 453 -21.17 -30.29 -18.32
N ARG A 454 -22.05 -29.88 -19.24
CA ARG A 454 -23.38 -30.46 -19.41
C ARG A 454 -23.30 -31.91 -19.89
N ALA A 455 -22.50 -32.21 -20.91
CA ALA A 455 -22.31 -33.56 -21.42
C ALA A 455 -21.68 -34.51 -20.37
N GLU A 456 -20.86 -33.97 -19.47
CA GLU A 456 -20.25 -34.70 -18.34
C GLU A 456 -21.17 -34.79 -17.10
N ASN A 457 -22.41 -34.28 -17.14
CA ASN A 457 -23.33 -34.18 -15.99
C ASN A 457 -22.73 -33.43 -14.77
N ARG A 458 -21.88 -32.44 -15.01
CA ARG A 458 -21.18 -31.63 -14.00
C ARG A 458 -21.60 -30.15 -14.00
N LEU A 459 -22.57 -29.77 -14.85
CA LEU A 459 -22.94 -28.36 -15.04
C LEU A 459 -23.48 -27.71 -13.76
N GLU A 460 -24.37 -28.37 -13.03
CA GLU A 460 -24.97 -27.79 -11.82
C GLU A 460 -23.93 -27.58 -10.71
N SER A 461 -23.08 -28.58 -10.47
CA SER A 461 -21.99 -28.47 -9.47
C SER A 461 -20.92 -27.45 -9.87
N ALA A 462 -20.64 -27.33 -11.17
CA ALA A 462 -19.79 -26.29 -11.71
C ALA A 462 -20.36 -24.89 -11.51
N LEU A 463 -21.66 -24.69 -11.76
CA LEU A 463 -22.31 -23.39 -11.55
C LEU A 463 -22.46 -23.05 -10.06
N ASP A 464 -22.60 -24.03 -9.17
CA ASP A 464 -22.58 -23.80 -7.72
C ASP A 464 -21.21 -23.32 -7.21
N SER A 465 -20.13 -23.70 -7.91
CA SER A 465 -18.75 -23.31 -7.59
C SER A 465 -18.23 -22.12 -8.42
N GLY A 466 -18.86 -21.83 -9.55
CA GLY A 466 -18.47 -20.81 -10.52
C GLY A 466 -17.58 -21.33 -11.64
N VAL A 467 -17.79 -20.82 -12.86
CA VAL A 467 -16.99 -21.08 -14.06
C VAL A 467 -16.40 -19.77 -14.54
N LEU A 468 -15.08 -19.71 -14.71
CA LEU A 468 -14.32 -18.54 -15.14
C LEU A 468 -13.59 -18.82 -16.45
N VAL A 469 -13.77 -17.94 -17.42
CA VAL A 469 -13.06 -17.92 -18.70
C VAL A 469 -12.42 -16.54 -18.87
N ALA A 470 -11.24 -16.51 -19.46
CA ALA A 470 -10.68 -15.27 -19.98
C ALA A 470 -9.92 -15.52 -21.29
N ASP A 471 -9.88 -14.49 -22.13
CA ASP A 471 -9.04 -14.44 -23.31
C ASP A 471 -8.36 -13.08 -23.46
N SER A 472 -7.21 -13.03 -24.15
CA SER A 472 -6.38 -11.83 -24.23
C SER A 472 -5.73 -11.70 -25.60
N VAL A 473 -5.72 -10.48 -26.13
CA VAL A 473 -5.06 -10.14 -27.39
C VAL A 473 -4.22 -8.87 -27.25
N ILE A 474 -3.27 -8.70 -28.18
CA ILE A 474 -2.46 -7.49 -28.28
C ILE A 474 -2.92 -6.68 -29.47
N SER A 475 -3.09 -5.38 -29.29
CA SER A 475 -3.32 -4.42 -30.36
C SER A 475 -2.17 -3.42 -30.44
N VAL A 476 -1.58 -3.30 -31.63
CA VAL A 476 -0.53 -2.32 -31.93
C VAL A 476 -1.03 -1.41 -33.04
N GLY A 477 -1.38 -0.16 -32.72
CA GLY A 477 -1.97 0.76 -33.70
C GLY A 477 -3.28 0.26 -34.32
N GLY A 478 -4.09 -0.51 -33.57
CA GLY A 478 -5.34 -1.12 -34.07
C GLY A 478 -5.16 -2.50 -34.71
N VAL A 479 -3.93 -2.90 -35.04
CA VAL A 479 -3.63 -4.20 -35.64
C VAL A 479 -3.61 -5.29 -34.57
N LEU A 480 -4.36 -6.37 -34.78
CA LEU A 480 -4.43 -7.54 -33.91
C LEU A 480 -3.16 -8.39 -34.01
N GLN A 481 -2.54 -8.68 -32.87
CA GLN A 481 -1.50 -9.69 -32.71
C GLN A 481 -2.00 -10.83 -31.81
N ARG A 482 -2.02 -12.04 -32.37
CA ARG A 482 -2.41 -13.29 -31.70
C ARG A 482 -1.16 -14.01 -31.15
N LYS A 483 -1.29 -15.29 -30.78
CA LYS A 483 -0.15 -16.12 -30.40
C LYS A 483 0.68 -16.44 -31.65
N ALA A 484 1.99 -16.23 -31.59
CA ALA A 484 2.88 -16.54 -32.70
C ALA A 484 3.00 -18.06 -32.93
N LYS A 485 3.00 -18.50 -34.19
CA LYS A 485 3.14 -19.91 -34.62
C LYS A 485 4.59 -20.30 -34.88
N SER A 486 5.50 -19.32 -35.00
CA SER A 486 6.93 -19.55 -35.24
C SER A 486 7.80 -18.48 -34.58
N ALA A 487 9.08 -18.77 -34.35
CA ALA A 487 10.04 -17.78 -33.82
C ALA A 487 10.21 -16.58 -34.76
N LYS A 488 10.09 -16.78 -36.08
CA LYS A 488 10.10 -15.69 -37.08
C LYS A 488 8.89 -14.77 -36.90
N GLU A 489 7.71 -15.33 -36.70
CA GLU A 489 6.51 -14.55 -36.43
C GLU A 489 6.60 -13.81 -35.09
N ALA A 490 7.11 -14.46 -34.05
CA ALA A 490 7.35 -13.85 -32.75
C ALA A 490 8.29 -12.64 -32.86
N ARG A 491 9.40 -12.79 -33.59
CA ARG A 491 10.33 -11.70 -33.88
C ARG A 491 9.64 -10.53 -34.57
N ASN A 492 8.90 -10.80 -35.66
CA ASN A 492 8.18 -9.76 -36.39
C ASN A 492 7.16 -9.02 -35.49
N MET A 493 6.50 -9.75 -34.58
CA MET A 493 5.56 -9.14 -33.63
C MET A 493 6.28 -8.20 -32.65
N LEU A 494 7.42 -8.62 -32.09
CA LEU A 494 8.21 -7.82 -31.15
C LEU A 494 8.82 -6.58 -31.83
N GLU A 495 9.39 -6.75 -33.03
CA GLU A 495 9.90 -5.63 -33.84
C GLU A 495 8.77 -4.61 -34.13
N PHE A 496 7.55 -5.08 -34.40
CA PHE A 496 6.42 -4.20 -34.63
C PHE A 496 5.96 -3.44 -33.38
N GLN A 497 6.19 -3.99 -32.18
CA GLN A 497 5.84 -3.36 -30.89
C GLN A 497 6.87 -2.34 -30.40
N SER A 498 8.15 -2.54 -30.75
CA SER A 498 9.28 -1.72 -30.32
C SER A 498 9.03 -0.22 -30.53
N ALA A 499 9.28 0.59 -29.49
CA ALA A 499 9.06 2.04 -29.47
C ALA A 499 7.61 2.49 -29.77
N LYS A 500 6.61 1.62 -29.61
CA LYS A 500 5.19 1.94 -29.84
C LYS A 500 4.35 1.77 -28.59
N ARG A 501 3.16 2.38 -28.65
CA ARG A 501 2.08 2.07 -27.71
C ARG A 501 1.38 0.77 -28.14
N ILE A 502 1.23 -0.13 -27.19
CA ILE A 502 0.47 -1.38 -27.37
C ILE A 502 -0.70 -1.40 -26.38
N SER A 503 -1.76 -2.14 -26.73
CA SER A 503 -2.91 -2.36 -25.86
C SER A 503 -3.09 -3.87 -25.64
N VAL A 504 -2.99 -4.30 -24.39
CA VAL A 504 -3.41 -5.64 -23.99
C VAL A 504 -4.89 -5.58 -23.68
N ILE A 505 -5.71 -6.26 -24.47
CA ILE A 505 -7.16 -6.28 -24.29
C ILE A 505 -7.53 -7.67 -23.79
N THR A 506 -8.18 -7.72 -22.62
CA THR A 506 -8.59 -8.97 -21.98
C THR A 506 -10.11 -8.97 -21.81
N ALA A 507 -10.75 -10.01 -22.32
CA ALA A 507 -12.14 -10.32 -22.03
C ALA A 507 -12.21 -11.41 -20.97
N MET A 508 -13.10 -11.26 -20.00
CA MET A 508 -13.32 -12.21 -18.92
C MET A 508 -14.82 -12.47 -18.78
N SER A 509 -15.20 -13.73 -18.59
CA SER A 509 -16.57 -14.14 -18.33
C SER A 509 -16.59 -15.07 -17.13
N TYR A 510 -17.44 -14.78 -16.16
CA TYR A 510 -17.71 -15.61 -14.99
C TYR A 510 -19.19 -15.96 -14.95
N GLN A 511 -19.50 -17.21 -14.64
CA GLN A 511 -20.88 -17.67 -14.48
C GLN A 511 -21.04 -18.59 -13.28
N SER A 512 -22.07 -18.35 -12.49
CA SER A 512 -22.46 -19.17 -11.34
C SER A 512 -23.97 -19.17 -11.16
N ALA A 513 -24.47 -20.00 -10.24
CA ALA A 513 -25.87 -20.00 -9.83
C ALA A 513 -26.31 -18.68 -9.17
N ARG A 514 -25.36 -17.90 -8.63
CA ARG A 514 -25.63 -16.62 -7.94
C ARG A 514 -25.57 -15.40 -8.85
N GLY A 515 -24.96 -15.53 -10.02
CA GLY A 515 -24.80 -14.42 -10.95
C GLY A 515 -23.76 -14.68 -12.03
N ALA A 516 -23.71 -13.77 -13.00
CA ALA A 516 -22.76 -13.77 -14.09
C ALA A 516 -22.10 -12.39 -14.24
N LEU A 517 -20.83 -12.39 -14.65
CA LEU A 517 -20.04 -11.20 -14.92
C LEU A 517 -19.43 -11.33 -16.31
N GLN A 518 -19.51 -10.25 -17.09
CA GLN A 518 -18.78 -10.10 -18.34
C GLN A 518 -17.98 -8.80 -18.29
N ASP A 519 -16.65 -8.92 -18.40
CA ASP A 519 -15.71 -7.79 -18.38
C ASP A 519 -14.92 -7.76 -19.69
N MET A 520 -14.68 -6.55 -20.18
CA MET A 520 -13.72 -6.29 -21.25
C MET A 520 -12.86 -5.11 -20.82
N SER A 521 -11.62 -5.41 -20.45
CA SER A 521 -10.66 -4.42 -19.97
C SER A 521 -9.50 -4.26 -20.95
N ALA A 522 -8.88 -3.09 -20.94
CA ALA A 522 -7.66 -2.83 -21.70
C ALA A 522 -6.60 -2.21 -20.79
N CYS A 523 -5.36 -2.68 -20.94
CA CYS A 523 -4.17 -2.08 -20.37
C CYS A 523 -3.28 -1.58 -21.50
N HIS A 524 -2.93 -0.30 -21.47
CA HIS A 524 -2.08 0.32 -22.47
C HIS A 524 -0.65 0.44 -21.96
N LEU A 525 0.31 0.05 -22.79
CA LEU A 525 1.73 0.10 -22.48
C LEU A 525 2.41 1.01 -23.51
N GLU A 526 3.11 2.04 -23.03
CA GLU A 526 4.03 2.83 -23.84
C GLU A 526 5.42 2.18 -23.73
N LEU A 527 5.92 1.66 -24.85
CA LEU A 527 7.17 0.90 -24.88
C LEU A 527 8.34 1.75 -25.39
N ASP A 528 9.50 1.57 -24.79
CA ASP A 528 10.79 1.99 -25.33
C ASP A 528 11.22 1.09 -26.50
N ALA A 529 12.28 1.51 -27.21
CA ALA A 529 12.88 0.69 -28.26
C ALA A 529 13.51 -0.57 -27.65
N PHE A 530 13.14 -1.73 -28.18
CA PHE A 530 13.72 -3.01 -27.78
C PHE A 530 15.16 -3.12 -28.26
N MET A 531 16.07 -3.53 -27.37
CA MET A 531 17.43 -3.89 -27.76
C MET A 531 17.41 -5.23 -28.48
N LEU A 532 18.19 -5.35 -29.57
CA LEU A 532 18.21 -6.55 -30.40
C LEU A 532 18.65 -7.78 -29.59
N ASP A 533 19.70 -7.65 -28.78
CA ASP A 533 20.24 -8.75 -27.98
C ASP A 533 19.22 -9.29 -26.97
N ASP A 534 18.50 -8.39 -26.28
CA ASP A 534 17.44 -8.77 -25.36
C ASP A 534 16.29 -9.49 -26.07
N MET A 535 15.93 -9.02 -27.27
CA MET A 535 14.87 -9.65 -28.06
C MET A 535 15.27 -11.06 -28.51
N LEU A 536 16.53 -11.26 -28.92
CA LEU A 536 17.05 -12.58 -29.30
C LEU A 536 17.09 -13.53 -28.10
N LEU A 537 17.57 -13.06 -26.93
CA LEU A 537 17.56 -13.86 -25.69
C LEU A 537 16.14 -14.27 -25.30
N TYR A 538 15.17 -13.37 -25.42
CA TYR A 538 13.78 -13.69 -25.13
C TYR A 538 13.19 -14.69 -26.13
N LEU A 539 13.52 -14.56 -27.42
CA LEU A 539 13.08 -15.52 -28.44
C LEU A 539 13.65 -16.92 -28.19
N ASP A 540 14.94 -17.00 -27.84
CA ASP A 540 15.65 -18.25 -27.57
C ASP A 540 15.16 -18.95 -26.30
N SER A 541 14.78 -18.18 -25.27
CA SER A 541 14.20 -18.71 -24.03
C SER A 541 12.90 -19.52 -24.27
N GLY A 542 12.17 -19.20 -25.34
CA GLY A 542 10.86 -19.77 -25.62
C GLY A 542 9.74 -19.26 -24.71
N GLU A 543 10.02 -18.32 -23.79
CA GLU A 543 9.02 -17.78 -22.87
C GLU A 543 7.87 -17.06 -23.58
N TRP A 544 8.07 -16.57 -24.80
CA TRP A 544 7.03 -15.96 -25.63
C TRP A 544 5.92 -16.93 -26.07
N ARG A 545 6.19 -18.25 -26.05
CA ARG A 545 5.26 -19.25 -26.59
C ARG A 545 3.94 -19.25 -25.83
N GLY A 546 2.83 -19.28 -26.58
CA GLY A 546 1.48 -19.29 -26.01
C GLY A 546 0.99 -17.93 -25.49
N LYS A 547 1.81 -16.87 -25.54
CA LYS A 547 1.42 -15.51 -25.15
C LYS A 547 0.94 -14.70 -26.36
N ALA A 548 -0.17 -13.97 -26.20
CA ALA A 548 -0.66 -13.09 -27.26
C ALA A 548 0.36 -11.99 -27.56
N GLY A 549 0.65 -11.77 -28.83
CA GLY A 549 1.69 -10.84 -29.28
C GLY A 549 3.07 -11.09 -28.68
N CYS A 550 3.35 -12.28 -28.13
CA CYS A 550 4.58 -12.55 -27.39
C CYS A 550 4.78 -11.63 -26.16
N VAL A 551 3.71 -10.97 -25.66
CA VAL A 551 3.80 -9.99 -24.58
C VAL A 551 3.93 -10.67 -23.22
N MET A 552 4.97 -10.32 -22.47
CA MET A 552 5.23 -10.80 -21.12
C MET A 552 5.59 -9.61 -20.22
N VAL A 553 4.57 -9.01 -19.61
CA VAL A 553 4.68 -7.76 -18.84
C VAL A 553 5.47 -7.91 -17.54
N GLU A 554 5.51 -9.12 -16.99
CA GLU A 554 6.32 -9.51 -15.84
C GLU A 554 7.78 -9.83 -16.20
N GLY A 555 8.06 -10.07 -17.48
CA GLY A 555 9.33 -10.56 -18.03
C GLY A 555 9.96 -9.59 -19.04
N PHE A 556 10.18 -10.04 -20.28
CA PHE A 556 10.87 -9.27 -21.33
C PHE A 556 10.35 -7.84 -21.47
N HIS A 557 9.03 -7.63 -21.56
CA HIS A 557 8.46 -6.29 -21.75
C HIS A 557 8.67 -5.38 -20.54
N ARG A 558 8.86 -5.91 -19.34
CA ARG A 558 8.93 -5.14 -18.09
C ARG A 558 9.94 -3.98 -18.14
N ARG A 559 11.13 -4.24 -18.68
CA ARG A 559 12.23 -3.26 -18.77
C ARG A 559 12.01 -2.20 -19.83
N TYR A 560 11.09 -2.44 -20.76
CA TYR A 560 10.77 -1.56 -21.87
C TYR A 560 9.46 -0.79 -21.66
N ILE A 561 8.71 -1.05 -20.58
CA ILE A 561 7.50 -0.29 -20.29
C ILE A 561 7.89 1.04 -19.64
N ARG A 562 7.79 2.12 -20.43
CA ARG A 562 7.98 3.50 -19.95
C ARG A 562 6.78 3.95 -19.11
N ARG A 563 5.58 3.59 -19.55
CA ARG A 563 4.32 3.96 -18.90
C ARG A 563 3.28 2.88 -19.09
N ARG A 564 2.51 2.62 -18.03
CA ARG A 564 1.34 1.74 -18.04
C ARG A 564 0.09 2.52 -17.66
N LEU A 565 -0.98 2.33 -18.42
CA LEU A 565 -2.31 2.87 -18.14
C LEU A 565 -3.33 1.73 -18.11
N GLY A 566 -3.86 1.42 -16.93
CA GLY A 566 -4.79 0.30 -16.71
C GLY A 566 -4.22 -0.75 -15.75
N LEU A 567 -5.02 -1.79 -15.48
CA LEU A 567 -4.68 -2.84 -14.52
C LEU A 567 -3.58 -3.76 -15.06
N GLU A 568 -2.61 -4.08 -14.20
CA GLU A 568 -1.53 -5.02 -14.56
C GLU A 568 -2.06 -6.44 -14.76
N SER A 569 -3.00 -6.86 -13.93
CA SER A 569 -3.71 -8.14 -14.02
C SER A 569 -4.37 -8.32 -15.40
N CYS A 570 -5.00 -7.28 -15.94
CA CYS A 570 -5.53 -7.23 -17.30
C CYS A 570 -4.43 -7.44 -18.34
N ALA A 571 -3.26 -6.84 -18.16
CA ALA A 571 -2.11 -7.01 -19.05
C ALA A 571 -1.49 -8.42 -18.97
N ARG A 572 -1.64 -9.10 -17.83
CA ARG A 572 -1.24 -10.51 -17.62
C ARG A 572 -2.31 -11.51 -18.07
N GLY A 573 -3.51 -11.02 -18.40
CA GLY A 573 -4.57 -11.80 -19.03
C GLY A 573 -5.74 -12.21 -18.13
N LEU A 574 -5.90 -11.60 -16.95
CA LEU A 574 -7.09 -11.76 -16.11
C LEU A 574 -7.33 -10.51 -15.24
N SER A 575 -8.45 -9.82 -15.40
CA SER A 575 -8.85 -8.65 -14.60
C SER A 575 -9.36 -9.04 -13.21
N ILE A 576 -8.48 -9.57 -12.36
CA ILE A 576 -8.86 -10.17 -11.06
C ILE A 576 -9.58 -9.19 -10.13
N GLU A 577 -9.23 -7.91 -10.15
CA GLU A 577 -9.85 -6.86 -9.34
C GLU A 577 -11.33 -6.68 -9.71
N ARG A 578 -11.70 -6.89 -10.98
CA ARG A 578 -13.11 -6.85 -11.43
C ARG A 578 -13.89 -8.07 -10.94
N LEU A 579 -13.25 -9.24 -10.94
CA LEU A 579 -13.86 -10.48 -10.45
C LEU A 579 -14.11 -10.40 -8.93
N LEU A 580 -13.11 -9.96 -8.17
CA LEU A 580 -13.22 -9.82 -6.72
C LEU A 580 -14.29 -8.79 -6.32
N ALA A 581 -14.31 -7.63 -6.98
CA ALA A 581 -15.34 -6.62 -6.73
C ALA A 581 -16.76 -7.13 -7.04
N PHE A 582 -16.92 -8.00 -8.04
CA PHE A 582 -18.20 -8.65 -8.32
C PHE A 582 -18.60 -9.64 -7.22
N TRP A 583 -17.67 -10.46 -6.73
CA TRP A 583 -17.93 -11.42 -5.64
C TRP A 583 -18.21 -10.77 -4.28
N GLU A 584 -17.85 -9.51 -4.06
CA GLU A 584 -18.30 -8.77 -2.88
C GLU A 584 -19.81 -8.46 -2.92
N ILE A 585 -20.43 -8.51 -4.11
CA ILE A 585 -21.83 -8.13 -4.35
C ILE A 585 -22.75 -9.36 -4.43
N VAL A 586 -22.25 -10.52 -4.89
CA VAL A 586 -23.03 -11.77 -5.12
C VAL A 586 -22.67 -12.89 -4.15
#